data_AF-A0AAN9Q349-F1
#
_entry.id   AF-A0AAN9Q349-F1
#
_cell.length_a   1.000
_cell.length_b   1.000
_cell.length_c   1.000
_cell.angle_alpha   90.00
_cell.angle_beta   90.00
_cell.angle_gamma   90.00
#
_symmetry.space_group_name_H-M   'P 1'
#
loop_
_entity.id
_entity.type
_entity.pdbx_description
1 polymer ?
#
loop_
_entity_poly.entity_id
_entity_poly.type
_entity_poly.pdbx_seq_one_letter_code
_entity_poly.pdbx_strand_id
1 'polypeptide(L)'
;MGTVTYNFKMFKYFNRTFAISEQAPPSDVKDVFSTFADGEPSMSADQLLRFLHDHQLELDCTAEDSNRIVDNILHSRKQNDDAECDPNGLTLDEFFNFLFLIDFNGPLKSQVHHDMDAPLSHYFIYTGHNSYLTGNQLSSDCSDKPIIKALQRGVRVIELDLWPNSTRDDIDVVHGRTLTAPVSLLQCLESIKEYAFVKSDYPVIITLEDHLTPDLQAKVAEMTTQVFGDMLYYPQTDPVTELPTPESVKHRILISTKPPKEYLESKQFKDSDSERESIDEGSSSPCLIAEVETDDRLNGSDLEEEGLNARDKKSDQQGAPEYKRLITIHAGKPKGHIKDHLNIMGDVKRLSLSEQELERASVTYGSDIVRFTQKNIIRVYPKGTRVNSSNYRPHIGWMYGAQMVAFNMQGHGKSLWYMQGMFRSNGGCGYVKKPAFLMEKCPQNEVFDPKKTMPVKTTLKVKVYLGNGWSTDFSKTHFDTFSPPDFYTKVCIVGVPADKANKKTRIIQDDWFPVWDEEFEFPLTVPELALLRIEVREYDKHEKDDFGGQTCLPISELKSGFRTVPLHDQKGEKLNSVKLLMRFQFN
;
A
#
# COMPACT_ATOMS: atom_id res chain seq x y z
N MET A 1 -40.36 11.22 8.24
CA MET A 1 -39.28 11.56 7.29
C MET A 1 -39.30 13.06 7.09
N GLY A 2 -38.24 13.73 7.56
CA GLY A 2 -38.07 15.16 7.33
C GLY A 2 -37.73 15.44 5.86
N THR A 3 -38.11 16.60 5.37
CA THR A 3 -37.64 17.14 4.09
C THR A 3 -36.72 18.30 4.38
N VAL A 4 -35.49 18.25 3.87
CA VAL A 4 -34.49 19.30 4.01
C VAL A 4 -34.50 20.17 2.76
N THR A 5 -34.64 21.47 2.94
CA THR A 5 -34.69 22.43 1.83
C THR A 5 -33.32 23.08 1.61
N TYR A 6 -32.79 22.96 0.39
CA TYR A 6 -31.55 23.60 -0.05
C TYR A 6 -31.85 24.77 -1.00
N ASN A 7 -31.30 25.94 -0.68
CA ASN A 7 -31.49 27.16 -1.46
C ASN A 7 -30.17 27.60 -2.10
N PHE A 8 -30.19 27.84 -3.41
CA PHE A 8 -29.06 28.30 -4.21
C PHE A 8 -29.37 29.65 -4.85
N LYS A 9 -28.45 30.61 -4.74
CA LYS A 9 -28.61 31.96 -5.31
C LYS A 9 -28.07 32.00 -6.74
N MET A 10 -28.97 32.26 -7.69
CA MET A 10 -28.70 32.46 -9.11
C MET A 10 -28.75 33.95 -9.45
N PHE A 11 -27.60 34.61 -9.57
CA PHE A 11 -27.52 36.06 -9.81
C PHE A 11 -28.38 36.87 -8.80
N LYS A 12 -28.45 38.21 -8.92
CA LYS A 12 -29.00 39.06 -7.84
C LYS A 12 -30.47 38.81 -7.43
N TYR A 13 -31.26 38.06 -8.21
CA TYR A 13 -32.73 37.97 -8.00
C TYR A 13 -33.37 36.59 -8.24
N PHE A 14 -32.64 35.56 -8.67
CA PHE A 14 -33.23 34.22 -8.85
C PHE A 14 -32.71 33.27 -7.78
N ASN A 15 -33.60 32.54 -7.13
CA ASN A 15 -33.22 31.48 -6.19
C ASN A 15 -33.76 30.15 -6.70
N ARG A 16 -32.93 29.12 -6.68
CA ARG A 16 -33.36 27.74 -6.89
C ARG A 16 -33.51 27.06 -5.54
N THR A 17 -34.61 26.36 -5.35
CA THR A 17 -34.95 25.66 -4.11
C THR A 17 -35.11 24.18 -4.43
N PHE A 18 -34.41 23.33 -3.69
CA PHE A 18 -34.47 21.87 -3.82
C PHE A 18 -34.96 21.29 -2.50
N ALA A 19 -35.98 20.44 -2.58
CA ALA A 19 -36.53 19.72 -1.43
C ALA A 19 -36.01 18.28 -1.49
N ILE A 20 -35.13 17.93 -0.55
CA ILE A 20 -34.49 16.61 -0.50
C ILE A 20 -35.03 15.85 0.69
N SER A 21 -35.51 14.63 0.47
CA SER A 21 -36.05 13.80 1.55
C SER A 21 -34.92 13.11 2.31
N GLU A 22 -35.09 12.95 3.62
CA GLU A 22 -34.19 12.08 4.40
C GLU A 22 -34.19 10.65 3.86
N GLN A 23 -33.03 9.99 3.95
CA GLN A 23 -32.87 8.61 3.52
C GLN A 23 -33.69 7.67 4.39
N ALA A 24 -34.53 6.87 3.76
CA ALA A 24 -35.25 5.79 4.41
C ALA A 24 -34.43 4.49 4.36
N PRO A 25 -34.65 3.54 5.30
CA PRO A 25 -34.08 2.20 5.20
C PRO A 25 -34.48 1.54 3.85
N PRO A 26 -33.50 0.98 3.09
CA PRO A 26 -33.78 0.23 1.87
C PRO A 26 -34.72 -0.97 2.11
N SER A 27 -35.42 -1.45 1.08
CA SER A 27 -36.32 -2.61 1.18
C SER A 27 -35.61 -3.84 1.77
N ASP A 28 -34.41 -4.17 1.27
CA ASP A 28 -33.65 -5.31 1.76
C ASP A 28 -33.34 -5.19 3.27
N VAL A 29 -33.09 -3.97 3.76
CA VAL A 29 -32.83 -3.72 5.18
C VAL A 29 -34.11 -3.91 6.00
N LYS A 30 -35.26 -3.44 5.49
CA LYS A 30 -36.58 -3.63 6.12
C LYS A 30 -36.97 -5.10 6.20
N ASP A 31 -36.75 -5.84 5.11
CA ASP A 31 -37.08 -7.26 5.02
C ASP A 31 -36.21 -8.08 5.98
N VAL A 32 -34.91 -7.78 6.05
CA VAL A 32 -33.99 -8.42 6.99
C VAL A 32 -34.35 -8.05 8.43
N PHE A 33 -34.62 -6.78 8.73
CA PHE A 33 -35.05 -6.36 10.06
C PHE A 33 -36.31 -7.12 10.49
N SER A 34 -37.35 -7.15 9.64
CA SER A 34 -38.60 -7.86 9.91
C SER A 34 -38.37 -9.36 10.15
N THR A 35 -37.50 -9.98 9.35
CA THR A 35 -37.16 -11.41 9.50
C THR A 35 -36.50 -11.70 10.84
N PHE A 36 -35.51 -10.91 11.25
CA PHE A 36 -34.76 -11.16 12.49
C PHE A 36 -35.46 -10.62 13.74
N ALA A 37 -36.36 -9.65 13.61
CA ALA A 37 -37.25 -9.19 14.67
C ALA A 37 -38.48 -10.11 14.84
N ASP A 38 -38.60 -11.19 14.06
CA ASP A 38 -39.74 -12.11 14.07
C ASP A 38 -41.09 -11.39 13.81
N GLY A 39 -41.07 -10.30 13.03
CA GLY A 39 -42.22 -9.44 12.72
C GLY A 39 -42.56 -8.38 13.79
N GLU A 40 -41.84 -8.35 14.91
CA GLU A 40 -42.02 -7.38 15.99
C GLU A 40 -41.48 -5.98 15.63
N PRO A 41 -41.99 -4.90 16.26
CA PRO A 41 -41.55 -3.53 15.97
C PRO A 41 -40.11 -3.23 16.43
N SER A 42 -39.50 -4.11 17.22
CA SER A 42 -38.17 -3.94 17.79
C SER A 42 -37.38 -5.25 17.84
N MET A 43 -36.06 -5.14 17.67
CA MET A 43 -35.10 -6.24 17.68
C MET A 43 -34.31 -6.27 18.99
N SER A 44 -34.40 -7.36 19.75
CA SER A 44 -33.61 -7.61 20.96
C SER A 44 -32.13 -7.89 20.66
N ALA A 45 -31.28 -7.87 21.70
CA ALA A 45 -29.85 -8.21 21.57
C ALA A 45 -29.60 -9.65 21.09
N ASP A 46 -30.44 -10.61 21.48
CA ASP A 46 -30.36 -11.99 21.01
C ASP A 46 -30.77 -12.12 19.54
N GLN A 47 -31.79 -11.37 19.10
CA GLN A 47 -32.17 -11.27 17.69
C GLN A 47 -31.09 -10.59 16.85
N LEU A 48 -30.45 -9.53 17.37
CA LEU A 48 -29.32 -8.89 16.73
C LEU A 48 -28.14 -9.85 16.59
N LEU A 49 -27.86 -10.67 17.61
CA LEU A 49 -26.82 -11.69 17.54
C LEU A 49 -27.11 -12.71 16.43
N ARG A 50 -28.36 -13.18 16.31
CA ARG A 50 -28.79 -14.03 15.19
C ARG A 50 -28.55 -13.36 13.84
N PHE A 51 -28.87 -12.07 13.70
CA PHE A 51 -28.57 -11.31 12.48
C PHE A 51 -27.06 -11.23 12.18
N LEU A 52 -26.24 -10.98 13.20
CA LEU A 52 -24.78 -10.91 13.05
C LEU A 52 -24.22 -12.27 12.58
N HIS A 53 -24.70 -13.38 13.12
CA HIS A 53 -24.26 -14.72 12.73
C HIS A 53 -24.77 -15.12 11.35
N ASP A 54 -26.09 -15.02 11.14
CA ASP A 54 -26.74 -15.67 9.98
C ASP A 54 -26.73 -14.79 8.72
N HIS A 55 -26.80 -13.46 8.87
CA HIS A 55 -26.83 -12.53 7.74
C HIS A 55 -25.47 -11.85 7.49
N GLN A 56 -24.77 -11.44 8.55
CA GLN A 56 -23.46 -10.78 8.44
C GLN A 56 -22.29 -11.77 8.40
N LEU A 57 -22.52 -13.04 8.73
CA LEU A 57 -21.52 -14.11 8.82
C LEU A 57 -20.41 -13.82 9.83
N GLU A 58 -20.74 -13.14 10.93
CA GLU A 58 -19.85 -12.78 12.04
C GLU A 58 -19.91 -13.84 13.15
N LEU A 59 -19.44 -15.05 12.84
CA LEU A 59 -19.54 -16.20 13.76
C LEU A 59 -18.77 -15.99 15.09
N ASP A 60 -17.78 -15.10 15.09
CA ASP A 60 -16.97 -14.76 16.27
C ASP A 60 -17.69 -13.79 17.22
N CYS A 61 -18.82 -13.19 16.82
CA CYS A 61 -19.57 -12.28 17.69
C CYS A 61 -20.22 -13.02 18.86
N THR A 62 -20.08 -12.46 20.06
CA THR A 62 -20.65 -13.02 21.29
C THR A 62 -21.93 -12.31 21.72
N ALA A 63 -22.65 -12.88 22.69
CA ALA A 63 -23.79 -12.19 23.31
C ALA A 63 -23.37 -10.89 24.02
N GLU A 64 -22.13 -10.80 24.52
CA GLU A 64 -21.62 -9.55 25.10
C GLU A 64 -21.45 -8.47 24.02
N ASP A 65 -21.04 -8.86 22.80
CA ASP A 65 -20.91 -7.92 21.69
C ASP A 65 -22.25 -7.36 21.24
N SER A 66 -23.27 -8.22 21.07
CA SER A 66 -24.61 -7.75 20.67
C SER A 66 -25.24 -6.86 21.75
N ASN A 67 -25.12 -7.24 23.03
CA ASN A 67 -25.57 -6.40 24.14
C ASN A 67 -24.85 -5.04 24.15
N ARG A 68 -23.53 -5.02 23.97
CA ARG A 68 -22.75 -3.78 23.89
C ARG A 68 -23.21 -2.87 22.74
N ILE A 69 -23.54 -3.44 21.59
CA ILE A 69 -24.07 -2.68 20.44
C ILE A 69 -25.42 -2.06 20.80
N VAL A 70 -26.36 -2.87 21.29
CA VAL A 70 -27.69 -2.41 21.69
C VAL A 70 -27.59 -1.33 22.76
N ASP A 71 -26.79 -1.56 23.81
CA ASP A 71 -26.57 -0.61 24.88
C ASP A 71 -26.02 0.72 24.36
N ASN A 72 -25.04 0.72 23.45
CA ASN A 72 -24.48 1.94 22.87
C ASN A 72 -25.57 2.78 22.17
N ILE A 73 -26.42 2.12 21.39
CA ILE A 73 -27.51 2.77 20.66
C ILE A 73 -28.58 3.29 21.64
N LEU A 74 -28.97 2.50 22.64
CA LEU A 74 -29.94 2.90 23.65
C LEU A 74 -29.42 4.05 24.55
N HIS A 75 -28.12 4.11 24.84
CA HIS A 75 -27.53 5.25 25.54
C HIS A 75 -27.62 6.52 24.71
N SER A 76 -27.45 6.43 23.39
CA SER A 76 -27.63 7.56 22.47
C SER A 76 -29.11 7.99 22.39
N ARG A 77 -30.06 7.05 22.48
CA ARG A 77 -31.52 7.32 22.57
C ARG A 77 -31.88 8.18 23.79
N LYS A 78 -31.35 7.83 24.97
CA LYS A 78 -31.64 8.52 26.25
C LYS A 78 -31.20 10.00 26.28
N GLN A 79 -30.33 10.43 25.37
CA GLN A 79 -29.90 11.83 25.29
C GLN A 79 -30.86 12.71 24.46
N ASN A 80 -31.76 12.12 23.68
CA ASN A 80 -32.59 12.81 22.69
C ASN A 80 -34.10 12.82 23.00
N ASP A 81 -34.51 12.42 24.22
CA ASP A 81 -35.88 12.47 24.79
C ASP A 81 -37.04 12.44 23.78
N ASP A 82 -37.57 11.24 23.49
CA ASP A 82 -38.99 11.03 23.19
C ASP A 82 -39.39 9.55 23.43
N ALA A 83 -40.62 9.36 23.91
CA ALA A 83 -41.18 8.14 24.50
C ALA A 83 -41.84 7.17 23.48
N GLU A 84 -42.24 5.97 23.97
CA GLU A 84 -42.99 4.87 23.31
C GLU A 84 -42.21 3.84 22.46
N CYS A 85 -40.98 3.49 22.83
CA CYS A 85 -40.30 2.30 22.28
C CYS A 85 -39.94 1.28 23.36
N ASP A 86 -39.83 -0.01 22.99
CA ASP A 86 -39.33 -1.05 23.89
C ASP A 86 -38.01 -0.56 24.52
N PRO A 87 -37.92 -0.48 25.86
CA PRO A 87 -36.71 -0.03 26.54
C PRO A 87 -35.48 -0.88 26.26
N ASN A 88 -35.66 -2.10 25.73
CA ASN A 88 -34.61 -3.11 25.56
C ASN A 88 -34.36 -3.53 24.10
N GLY A 89 -35.10 -2.98 23.13
CA GLY A 89 -35.02 -3.39 21.72
C GLY A 89 -34.68 -2.25 20.75
N LEU A 90 -34.04 -2.57 19.63
CA LEU A 90 -33.73 -1.65 18.54
C LEU A 90 -34.92 -1.54 17.56
N THR A 91 -35.39 -0.32 17.31
CA THR A 91 -36.34 -0.05 16.23
C THR A 91 -35.68 -0.21 14.85
N LEU A 92 -36.48 -0.24 13.78
CA LEU A 92 -35.98 -0.29 12.41
C LEU A 92 -35.01 0.87 12.09
N ASP A 93 -35.34 2.09 12.51
CA ASP A 93 -34.52 3.27 12.23
C ASP A 93 -33.19 3.21 13.00
N GLU A 94 -33.20 2.69 14.22
CA GLU A 94 -31.97 2.50 15.01
C GLU A 94 -31.10 1.36 14.50
N PHE A 95 -31.72 0.27 14.05
CA PHE A 95 -31.01 -0.78 13.34
C PHE A 95 -30.37 -0.24 12.05
N PHE A 96 -31.09 0.58 11.29
CA PHE A 96 -30.54 1.22 10.09
C PHE A 96 -29.38 2.17 10.44
N ASN A 97 -29.50 2.96 11.51
CA ASN A 97 -28.41 3.81 12.00
C ASN A 97 -27.20 2.99 12.47
N PHE A 98 -27.43 1.85 13.12
CA PHE A 98 -26.40 0.90 13.51
C PHE A 98 -25.56 0.45 12.32
N LEU A 99 -26.18 0.20 11.15
CA LEU A 99 -25.45 -0.21 9.96
C LEU A 99 -24.39 0.82 9.51
N PHE A 100 -24.49 2.08 9.94
CA PHE A 100 -23.54 3.15 9.66
C PHE A 100 -22.46 3.36 10.73
N LEU A 101 -22.48 2.58 11.82
CA LEU A 101 -21.45 2.63 12.86
C LEU A 101 -20.24 1.82 12.42
N ILE A 102 -19.19 2.51 11.99
CA ILE A 102 -17.99 1.90 11.38
C ILE A 102 -17.27 0.92 12.32
N ASP A 103 -17.28 1.19 13.62
CA ASP A 103 -16.58 0.38 14.62
C ASP A 103 -17.23 -1.00 14.79
N PHE A 104 -18.53 -1.11 14.51
CA PHE A 104 -19.29 -2.37 14.60
C PHE A 104 -19.56 -3.00 13.22
N ASN A 105 -19.75 -2.18 12.19
CA ASN A 105 -20.23 -2.64 10.88
C ASN A 105 -19.31 -2.27 9.70
N GLY A 106 -18.03 -2.05 9.96
CA GLY A 106 -17.04 -1.82 8.90
C GLY A 106 -16.81 -3.03 8.00
N PRO A 107 -16.18 -2.83 6.82
CA PRO A 107 -16.11 -3.86 5.79
C PRO A 107 -14.95 -4.84 5.95
N LEU A 108 -14.02 -4.58 6.88
CA LEU A 108 -12.78 -5.35 7.08
C LEU A 108 -12.59 -5.66 8.57
N LYS A 109 -11.78 -6.68 8.88
CA LYS A 109 -11.34 -6.99 10.25
C LYS A 109 -10.31 -5.96 10.71
N SER A 110 -10.46 -5.46 11.95
CA SER A 110 -9.56 -4.46 12.53
C SER A 110 -8.31 -5.06 13.18
N GLN A 111 -8.35 -6.35 13.54
CA GLN A 111 -7.27 -7.04 14.22
C GLN A 111 -6.41 -7.86 13.26
N VAL A 112 -5.16 -8.06 13.65
CA VAL A 112 -4.22 -8.98 12.99
C VAL A 112 -4.71 -10.40 13.20
N HIS A 113 -4.84 -11.16 12.13
CA HIS A 113 -5.43 -12.50 12.16
C HIS A 113 -4.80 -13.48 11.16
N HIS A 114 -3.86 -13.02 10.33
CA HIS A 114 -3.00 -13.94 9.60
C HIS A 114 -2.02 -14.62 10.54
N ASP A 115 -1.56 -15.80 10.15
CA ASP A 115 -0.37 -16.42 10.74
C ASP A 115 0.86 -15.53 10.47
N MET A 116 1.54 -15.13 11.55
CA MET A 116 2.69 -14.23 11.55
C MET A 116 4.02 -14.94 11.85
N ASP A 117 3.99 -16.28 11.91
CA ASP A 117 5.13 -17.17 12.22
C ASP A 117 5.77 -17.80 10.96
N ALA A 118 5.32 -17.44 9.76
CA ALA A 118 6.04 -17.77 8.53
C ALA A 118 7.25 -16.83 8.29
N PRO A 119 8.25 -17.21 7.46
CA PRO A 119 9.38 -16.35 7.10
C PRO A 119 8.95 -15.05 6.38
N LEU A 120 9.72 -13.96 6.51
CA LEU A 120 9.41 -12.67 5.84
C LEU A 120 9.17 -12.77 4.32
N SER A 121 9.77 -13.74 3.62
CA SER A 121 9.51 -13.98 2.18
C SER A 121 8.06 -14.37 1.89
N HIS A 122 7.29 -14.79 2.89
CA HIS A 122 5.90 -15.23 2.76
C HIS A 122 4.88 -14.10 2.91
N TYR A 123 5.31 -12.84 3.06
CA TYR A 123 4.42 -11.70 3.22
C TYR A 123 4.67 -10.65 2.15
N PHE A 124 3.60 -10.04 1.65
CA PHE A 124 3.69 -8.71 1.06
C PHE A 124 3.94 -7.70 2.18
N ILE A 125 4.86 -6.76 1.95
CA ILE A 125 5.34 -5.81 2.96
C ILE A 125 5.11 -4.37 2.48
N TYR A 126 4.49 -3.54 3.31
CA TYR A 126 4.16 -2.16 2.95
C TYR A 126 5.45 -1.37 2.77
N THR A 127 5.80 -1.05 1.52
CA THR A 127 7.13 -0.53 1.15
C THR A 127 7.07 0.89 0.59
N GLY A 128 7.83 1.80 1.20
CA GLY A 128 8.09 3.14 0.65
C GLY A 128 9.30 3.14 -0.31
N HIS A 129 9.27 4.06 -1.27
CA HIS A 129 10.39 4.38 -2.16
C HIS A 129 10.84 5.82 -1.91
N ASN A 130 12.16 6.04 -1.81
CA ASN A 130 12.79 7.32 -1.49
C ASN A 130 12.03 8.05 -0.38
N SER A 131 11.86 7.37 0.77
CA SER A 131 10.92 7.75 1.83
C SER A 131 11.20 9.11 2.47
N TYR A 132 12.38 9.69 2.21
CA TYR A 132 12.81 11.00 2.68
C TYR A 132 12.35 12.15 1.76
N LEU A 133 11.89 11.89 0.53
CA LEU A 133 11.51 12.94 -0.41
C LEU A 133 10.16 13.58 -0.05
N THR A 134 10.12 14.91 -0.02
CA THR A 134 8.89 15.68 0.22
C THR A 134 8.03 15.88 -1.02
N GLY A 135 8.59 15.65 -2.22
CA GLY A 135 7.91 15.86 -3.49
C GLY A 135 8.52 15.09 -4.67
N ASN A 136 8.96 15.84 -5.68
CA ASN A 136 9.48 15.30 -6.95
C ASN A 136 10.92 14.75 -6.82
N GLN A 137 11.35 13.93 -7.77
CA GLN A 137 12.65 13.25 -7.70
C GLN A 137 13.85 14.14 -8.05
N LEU A 138 13.67 15.38 -8.50
CA LEU A 138 14.75 16.20 -9.06
C LEU A 138 15.15 17.39 -8.19
N SER A 139 14.19 18.01 -7.50
CA SER A 139 14.39 19.31 -6.86
C SER A 139 13.61 19.52 -5.56
N SER A 140 12.84 18.54 -5.09
CA SER A 140 12.17 18.69 -3.79
C SER A 140 13.13 18.50 -2.62
N ASP A 141 12.78 19.04 -1.46
CA ASP A 141 13.57 18.85 -0.25
C ASP A 141 13.50 17.40 0.27
N CYS A 142 14.55 16.97 0.97
CA CYS A 142 14.55 15.76 1.78
C CYS A 142 14.22 16.11 3.25
N SER A 143 13.48 15.24 3.92
CA SER A 143 13.11 15.41 5.34
C SER A 143 12.74 14.05 5.95
N ASP A 144 12.79 13.98 7.27
CA ASP A 144 12.19 12.96 8.11
C ASP A 144 10.64 12.95 8.10
N LYS A 145 9.98 14.07 7.83
CA LYS A 145 8.50 14.18 7.89
C LYS A 145 7.76 13.16 7.01
N PRO A 146 8.15 12.90 5.74
CA PRO A 146 7.50 11.88 4.93
C PRO A 146 7.74 10.46 5.49
N ILE A 147 8.88 10.21 6.15
CA ILE A 147 9.16 8.95 6.86
C ILE A 147 8.20 8.78 8.04
N ILE A 148 8.06 9.81 8.88
CA ILE A 148 7.10 9.82 10.01
C ILE A 148 5.69 9.51 9.50
N LYS A 149 5.24 10.22 8.46
CA LYS A 149 3.92 10.02 7.86
C LYS A 149 3.75 8.61 7.29
N ALA A 150 4.79 8.05 6.67
CA ALA A 150 4.79 6.68 6.16
C ALA A 150 4.60 5.66 7.30
N LEU A 151 5.37 5.79 8.38
CA LEU A 151 5.29 4.89 9.54
C LEU A 151 3.93 4.96 10.24
N GLN A 152 3.37 6.16 10.44
CA GLN A 152 2.03 6.37 11.00
C GLN A 152 0.92 5.74 10.13
N ARG A 153 1.13 5.66 8.81
CA ARG A 153 0.23 4.97 7.87
C ARG A 153 0.42 3.44 7.84
N GLY A 154 1.42 2.91 8.55
CA GLY A 154 1.71 1.48 8.62
C GLY A 154 2.73 0.99 7.60
N VAL A 155 3.46 1.87 6.90
CA VAL A 155 4.60 1.47 6.05
C VAL A 155 5.65 0.79 6.92
N ARG A 156 6.18 -0.35 6.46
CA ARG A 156 7.14 -1.21 7.18
C ARG A 156 8.52 -1.25 6.55
N VAL A 157 8.68 -0.77 5.31
CA VAL A 157 10.00 -0.63 4.67
C VAL A 157 10.26 0.83 4.33
N ILE A 158 11.34 1.38 4.87
CA ILE A 158 11.79 2.77 4.68
C ILE A 158 13.10 2.75 3.89
N GLU A 159 13.17 3.51 2.80
CA GLU A 159 14.38 3.67 2.00
C GLU A 159 15.14 4.94 2.36
N LEU A 160 16.46 4.83 2.51
CA LEU A 160 17.39 5.93 2.73
C LEU A 160 18.57 5.81 1.77
N ASP A 161 18.81 6.87 1.00
CA ASP A 161 19.95 6.96 0.08
C ASP A 161 21.09 7.70 0.76
N LEU A 162 22.16 6.99 1.08
CA LEU A 162 23.26 7.49 1.89
C LEU A 162 24.38 8.04 1.02
N TRP A 163 24.70 9.32 1.18
CA TRP A 163 25.80 10.00 0.50
C TRP A 163 26.73 10.69 1.50
N PRO A 164 28.03 10.79 1.21
CA PRO A 164 28.92 11.65 1.99
C PRO A 164 28.43 13.10 1.92
N ASN A 165 28.42 13.79 3.06
CA ASN A 165 28.15 15.21 3.11
C ASN A 165 29.25 16.02 2.38
N SER A 166 29.03 17.33 2.21
CA SER A 166 29.97 18.20 1.47
C SER A 166 31.40 18.20 2.02
N THR A 167 31.59 18.02 3.33
CA THR A 167 32.89 17.95 4.01
C THR A 167 33.49 16.54 4.06
N ARG A 168 32.74 15.52 3.62
CA ARG A 168 33.09 14.08 3.59
C ARG A 168 33.44 13.48 4.96
N ASP A 169 32.89 14.05 6.03
CA ASP A 169 33.06 13.60 7.41
C ASP A 169 31.73 13.16 8.07
N ASP A 170 30.61 13.34 7.38
CA ASP A 170 29.28 12.91 7.83
C ASP A 170 28.41 12.37 6.68
N ILE A 171 27.21 11.88 7.03
CA ILE A 171 26.28 11.23 6.10
C ILE A 171 25.00 12.06 5.94
N ASP A 172 24.73 12.41 4.68
CA ASP A 172 23.48 13.01 4.23
C ASP A 172 22.58 11.94 3.60
N VAL A 173 21.27 12.07 3.81
CA VAL A 173 20.23 11.35 3.07
C VAL A 173 19.73 12.26 1.95
N VAL A 174 19.96 11.86 0.70
CA VAL A 174 19.67 12.68 -0.47
C VAL A 174 19.51 11.83 -1.72
N HIS A 175 18.68 12.27 -2.67
CA HIS A 175 18.64 11.65 -3.98
C HIS A 175 19.85 12.13 -4.80
N GLY A 176 20.85 11.25 -4.92
CA GLY A 176 22.15 11.57 -5.49
C GLY A 176 22.07 12.15 -6.91
N ARG A 177 23.01 13.05 -7.23
CA ARG A 177 23.12 13.70 -8.56
C ARG A 177 21.87 14.48 -8.98
N THR A 178 21.08 14.96 -8.01
CA THR A 178 19.94 15.84 -8.24
C THR A 178 20.05 17.14 -7.44
N LEU A 179 19.05 18.03 -7.55
CA LEU A 179 18.99 19.31 -6.85
C LEU A 179 18.18 19.23 -5.54
N THR A 180 17.89 18.02 -5.04
CA THR A 180 17.18 17.84 -3.78
C THR A 180 18.03 18.29 -2.60
N ALA A 181 17.46 19.05 -1.64
CA ALA A 181 18.17 19.45 -0.44
C ALA A 181 18.32 18.26 0.55
N PRO A 182 19.52 17.98 1.10
CA PRO A 182 19.76 16.83 1.96
C PRO A 182 19.12 16.96 3.35
N VAL A 183 18.94 15.83 4.03
CA VAL A 183 18.62 15.74 5.47
C VAL A 183 19.65 14.84 6.16
N SER A 184 19.99 15.09 7.42
CA SER A 184 21.00 14.27 8.12
C SER A 184 20.50 12.86 8.38
N LEU A 185 21.40 11.87 8.28
CA LEU A 185 21.06 10.48 8.60
C LEU A 185 20.60 10.33 10.05
N LEU A 186 21.23 11.02 11.00
CA LEU A 186 20.88 10.93 12.41
C LEU A 186 19.42 11.31 12.66
N GLN A 187 18.96 12.43 12.08
CA GLN A 187 17.56 12.86 12.17
C GLN A 187 16.61 11.82 11.55
N CYS A 188 17.03 11.24 10.41
CA CYS A 188 16.55 10.00 9.82
C CYS A 188 16.19 8.92 10.85
N LEU A 189 17.23 8.43 11.50
CA LEU A 189 17.20 7.28 12.40
C LEU A 189 16.42 7.59 13.69
N GLU A 190 16.56 8.80 14.25
CA GLU A 190 15.81 9.24 15.43
C GLU A 190 14.30 9.23 15.19
N SER A 191 13.86 9.77 14.04
CA SER A 191 12.46 9.73 13.64
C SER A 191 11.98 8.29 13.42
N ILE A 192 12.79 7.42 12.82
CA ILE A 192 12.41 6.01 12.68
C ILE A 192 12.26 5.35 14.05
N LYS A 193 13.17 5.60 15.00
CA LYS A 193 13.12 5.05 16.36
C LYS A 193 11.82 5.42 17.07
N GLU A 194 11.42 6.70 16.99
CA GLU A 194 10.23 7.22 17.65
C GLU A 194 8.93 6.67 17.04
N TYR A 195 8.87 6.55 15.71
CA TYR A 195 7.63 6.24 14.99
C TYR A 195 7.56 4.81 14.43
N ALA A 196 8.60 3.98 14.57
CA ALA A 196 8.63 2.65 13.98
C ALA A 196 7.39 1.81 14.34
N PHE A 197 6.93 1.88 15.59
CA PHE A 197 5.91 0.97 16.11
C PHE A 197 4.60 1.64 16.53
N VAL A 198 4.35 2.92 16.18
CA VAL A 198 3.08 3.59 16.56
C VAL A 198 1.84 2.98 15.91
N LYS A 199 1.97 2.41 14.70
CA LYS A 199 0.84 1.81 13.96
C LYS A 199 0.80 0.28 14.05
N SER A 200 1.95 -0.35 14.27
CA SER A 200 2.12 -1.80 14.16
C SER A 200 3.34 -2.24 14.95
N ASP A 201 3.20 -3.34 15.69
CA ASP A 201 4.28 -3.93 16.50
C ASP A 201 5.28 -4.74 15.65
N TYR A 202 4.94 -5.02 14.39
CA TYR A 202 5.76 -5.82 13.49
C TYR A 202 6.97 -5.05 12.97
N PRO A 203 8.06 -5.76 12.60
CA PRO A 203 9.36 -5.18 12.29
C PRO A 203 9.32 -4.07 11.24
N VAL A 204 10.24 -3.10 11.37
CA VAL A 204 10.55 -2.12 10.34
C VAL A 204 11.85 -2.49 9.65
N ILE A 205 11.88 -2.49 8.32
CA ILE A 205 13.06 -2.74 7.51
C ILE A 205 13.56 -1.43 6.94
N ILE A 206 14.82 -1.09 7.18
CA ILE A 206 15.48 0.06 6.55
C ILE A 206 16.31 -0.45 5.38
N THR A 207 15.98 0.00 4.17
CA THR A 207 16.76 -0.30 2.98
C THR A 207 17.73 0.84 2.71
N LEU A 208 19.02 0.55 2.74
CA LEU A 208 20.06 1.56 2.51
C LEU A 208 20.59 1.45 1.08
N GLU A 209 20.50 2.54 0.33
CA GLU A 209 21.28 2.73 -0.90
C GLU A 209 22.61 3.39 -0.54
N ASP A 210 23.66 2.58 -0.48
CA ASP A 210 24.96 2.96 0.10
C ASP A 210 25.95 3.44 -0.97
N HIS A 211 26.31 4.73 -0.91
CA HIS A 211 27.35 5.38 -1.73
C HIS A 211 28.56 5.84 -0.90
N LEU A 212 28.77 5.21 0.26
CA LEU A 212 29.73 5.65 1.27
C LEU A 212 31.12 4.98 1.13
N THR A 213 32.13 5.63 1.71
CA THR A 213 33.44 5.03 1.95
C THR A 213 33.40 4.08 3.16
N PRO A 214 34.37 3.16 3.32
CA PRO A 214 34.42 2.26 4.47
C PRO A 214 34.39 2.96 5.84
N ASP A 215 35.05 4.12 5.98
CA ASP A 215 35.05 4.90 7.23
C ASP A 215 33.65 5.45 7.55
N LEU A 216 32.93 5.93 6.52
CA LEU A 216 31.56 6.40 6.68
C LEU A 216 30.58 5.25 6.90
N GLN A 217 30.81 4.07 6.31
CA GLN A 217 30.05 2.85 6.64
C GLN A 217 30.20 2.46 8.11
N ALA A 218 31.41 2.57 8.66
CA ALA A 218 31.66 2.36 10.09
C ALA A 218 30.86 3.35 10.94
N LYS A 219 30.85 4.64 10.54
CA LYS A 219 30.05 5.68 11.20
C LYS A 219 28.55 5.40 11.13
N VAL A 220 28.03 4.88 10.00
CA VAL A 220 26.63 4.43 9.90
C VAL A 220 26.35 3.28 10.86
N ALA A 221 27.27 2.31 10.97
CA ALA A 221 27.11 1.19 11.90
C ALA A 221 27.06 1.66 13.35
N GLU A 222 27.94 2.60 13.73
CA GLU A 222 27.96 3.24 15.04
C GLU A 222 26.64 3.98 15.31
N MET A 223 26.23 4.89 14.41
CA MET A 223 24.98 5.66 14.55
C MET A 223 23.76 4.74 14.67
N THR A 224 23.64 3.73 13.81
CA THR A 224 22.52 2.80 13.80
C THR A 224 22.45 2.03 15.11
N THR A 225 23.59 1.56 15.62
CA THR A 225 23.70 0.82 16.88
C THR A 225 23.37 1.72 18.09
N GLN A 226 23.87 2.96 18.11
CA GLN A 226 23.61 3.91 19.19
C GLN A 226 22.14 4.35 19.23
N VAL A 227 21.56 4.67 18.06
CA VAL A 227 20.18 5.15 17.99
C VAL A 227 19.21 4.03 18.34
N PHE A 228 19.30 2.88 17.70
CA PHE A 228 18.32 1.81 17.88
C PHE A 228 18.59 0.93 19.11
N GLY A 229 19.84 0.78 19.54
CA GLY A 229 20.21 -0.04 20.68
C GLY A 229 19.61 -1.45 20.56
N ASP A 230 18.84 -1.85 21.57
CA ASP A 230 18.16 -3.14 21.57
C ASP A 230 17.13 -3.29 20.44
N MET A 231 16.57 -2.22 19.88
CA MET A 231 15.62 -2.35 18.76
C MET A 231 16.29 -2.93 17.50
N LEU A 232 17.61 -2.79 17.35
CA LEU A 232 18.31 -3.28 16.16
C LEU A 232 18.41 -4.81 16.18
N TYR A 233 17.90 -5.45 15.14
CA TYR A 233 18.11 -6.87 14.89
C TYR A 233 19.20 -7.06 13.84
N TYR A 234 20.07 -8.03 14.11
CA TYR A 234 21.05 -8.55 13.15
C TYR A 234 21.27 -10.04 13.41
N PRO A 235 21.58 -10.83 12.36
CA PRO A 235 21.73 -12.27 12.49
C PRO A 235 22.91 -12.64 13.37
N GLN A 236 22.75 -13.67 14.21
CA GLN A 236 23.85 -14.20 15.04
C GLN A 236 24.82 -15.09 14.25
N THR A 237 24.36 -15.64 13.11
CA THR A 237 25.14 -16.51 12.23
C THR A 237 24.99 -16.09 10.77
N ASP A 238 26.12 -16.02 10.05
CA ASP A 238 26.20 -15.86 8.59
C ASP A 238 26.83 -17.17 8.06
N PRO A 239 26.16 -17.94 7.17
CA PRO A 239 25.03 -17.59 6.33
C PRO A 239 23.62 -17.72 6.94
N VAL A 240 22.72 -16.85 6.47
CA VAL A 240 21.27 -16.91 6.76
C VAL A 240 20.57 -17.76 5.70
N THR A 241 20.11 -18.94 6.10
CA THR A 241 19.43 -19.89 5.19
C THR A 241 17.93 -19.66 5.08
N GLU A 242 17.34 -18.94 6.03
CA GLU A 242 15.92 -18.59 6.13
C GLU A 242 15.74 -17.22 6.78
N LEU A 243 14.77 -16.43 6.31
CA LEU A 243 14.48 -15.12 6.88
C LEU A 243 13.73 -15.24 8.22
N PRO A 244 13.92 -14.32 9.18
CA PRO A 244 13.14 -14.34 10.40
C PRO A 244 11.65 -14.17 10.12
N THR A 245 10.82 -14.52 11.10
CA THR A 245 9.36 -14.36 11.02
C THR A 245 8.95 -12.99 11.55
N PRO A 246 7.88 -12.34 11.04
CA PRO A 246 7.39 -11.09 11.62
C PRO A 246 7.18 -11.17 13.13
N GLU A 247 6.70 -12.30 13.64
CA GLU A 247 6.48 -12.54 15.08
C GLU A 247 7.79 -12.54 15.88
N SER A 248 8.80 -13.29 15.42
CA SER A 248 10.09 -13.46 16.13
C SER A 248 10.89 -12.16 16.27
N VAL A 249 10.65 -11.21 15.37
CA VAL A 249 11.33 -9.90 15.33
C VAL A 249 10.37 -8.73 15.55
N LYS A 250 9.27 -8.95 16.29
CA LYS A 250 8.42 -7.86 16.79
C LYS A 250 9.24 -6.81 17.55
N HIS A 251 8.87 -5.55 17.34
CA HIS A 251 9.57 -4.37 17.88
C HIS A 251 11.05 -4.27 17.50
N ARG A 252 11.46 -4.92 16.40
CA ARG A 252 12.83 -4.82 15.87
C ARG A 252 12.92 -4.03 14.57
N ILE A 253 14.10 -3.47 14.34
CA ILE A 253 14.51 -2.77 13.13
C ILE A 253 15.58 -3.60 12.43
N LEU A 254 15.37 -3.87 11.14
CA LEU A 254 16.25 -4.71 10.32
C LEU A 254 16.91 -3.85 9.24
N ILE A 255 18.20 -4.08 8.98
CA ILE A 255 18.90 -3.42 7.87
C ILE A 255 18.95 -4.31 6.63
N SER A 256 18.64 -3.74 5.47
CA SER A 256 18.77 -4.40 4.17
C SER A 256 19.61 -3.56 3.21
N THR A 257 20.80 -4.04 2.87
CA THR A 257 21.70 -3.37 1.92
C THR A 257 22.65 -4.36 1.26
N LYS A 258 23.48 -3.86 0.35
CA LYS A 258 24.55 -4.63 -0.30
C LYS A 258 25.69 -4.80 0.71
N PRO A 259 26.22 -6.02 0.93
CA PRO A 259 27.44 -6.20 1.70
C PRO A 259 28.61 -5.38 1.12
N PRO A 260 29.51 -4.85 1.97
CA PRO A 260 30.73 -4.18 1.51
C PRO A 260 31.53 -5.04 0.53
N LYS A 261 32.23 -4.42 -0.43
CA LYS A 261 33.15 -5.14 -1.32
C LYS A 261 34.31 -5.68 -0.46
N GLU A 262 34.35 -6.98 -0.19
CA GLU A 262 35.53 -7.62 0.39
C GLU A 262 36.66 -7.56 -0.65
N TYR A 263 37.62 -6.65 -0.47
CA TYR A 263 38.89 -6.73 -1.18
C TYR A 263 39.63 -7.94 -0.62
N LEU A 264 39.58 -9.06 -1.35
CA LEU A 264 40.37 -10.24 -1.04
C LEU A 264 41.86 -9.87 -1.12
N GLU A 265 42.53 -9.77 0.03
CA GLU A 265 43.98 -9.97 0.15
C GLU A 265 44.29 -11.44 -0.21
N SER A 266 44.26 -11.78 -1.49
CA SER A 266 44.82 -13.04 -1.99
C SER A 266 45.35 -12.85 -3.41
N LYS A 267 46.49 -12.17 -3.49
CA LYS A 267 47.58 -12.42 -4.45
C LYS A 267 48.69 -11.37 -4.22
N GLN A 268 49.36 -11.47 -3.07
CA GLN A 268 50.79 -11.19 -3.08
C GLN A 268 51.50 -12.50 -3.45
N PHE A 269 52.42 -12.38 -4.39
CA PHE A 269 53.31 -13.37 -5.01
C PHE A 269 52.90 -14.00 -6.35
N LYS A 270 53.72 -13.62 -7.34
CA LYS A 270 54.01 -14.13 -8.69
C LYS A 270 53.33 -13.39 -9.84
N ASP A 271 54.01 -12.85 -10.84
CA ASP A 271 55.42 -12.56 -11.13
C ASP A 271 55.39 -11.58 -12.33
N SER A 272 56.54 -10.97 -12.60
CA SER A 272 56.84 -9.93 -13.59
C SER A 272 56.62 -10.26 -15.09
N ASP A 273 56.51 -9.16 -15.85
CA ASP A 273 56.82 -8.95 -17.28
C ASP A 273 55.88 -9.47 -18.37
N SER A 274 55.30 -8.53 -19.15
CA SER A 274 55.83 -8.13 -20.48
C SER A 274 54.92 -7.11 -21.22
N GLU A 275 55.49 -5.93 -21.50
CA GLU A 275 55.43 -5.08 -22.73
C GLU A 275 54.11 -4.97 -23.54
N ARG A 276 53.47 -3.78 -23.54
CA ARG A 276 53.51 -2.71 -24.57
C ARG A 276 53.12 -3.14 -26.00
N GLU A 277 52.04 -2.56 -26.54
CA GLU A 277 52.09 -1.79 -27.79
C GLU A 277 50.86 -0.90 -27.99
N SER A 278 51.12 0.27 -28.54
CA SER A 278 50.27 1.44 -28.76
C SER A 278 50.04 1.63 -30.26
N ILE A 279 48.82 1.97 -30.71
CA ILE A 279 48.60 2.65 -32.00
C ILE A 279 47.56 3.75 -31.83
N ASP A 280 47.89 4.86 -32.48
CA ASP A 280 47.44 6.24 -32.37
C ASP A 280 46.52 6.65 -33.56
N GLU A 281 45.77 7.74 -33.34
CA GLU A 281 45.16 8.73 -34.28
C GLU A 281 44.54 8.30 -35.63
N GLY A 282 43.41 8.81 -36.13
CA GLY A 282 42.69 10.08 -35.95
C GLY A 282 42.29 10.60 -37.34
N SER A 283 41.04 11.02 -37.58
CA SER A 283 40.70 12.02 -38.63
C SER A 283 39.23 12.48 -38.59
N SER A 284 39.00 13.65 -39.18
CA SER A 284 38.01 14.69 -38.89
C SER A 284 36.89 14.88 -39.95
N SER A 285 35.65 15.17 -39.50
CA SER A 285 34.61 16.14 -39.98
C SER A 285 34.14 16.19 -41.47
N PRO A 286 32.99 16.82 -41.85
CA PRO A 286 31.69 17.04 -41.16
C PRO A 286 30.40 16.87 -42.06
N CYS A 287 29.23 16.89 -41.39
CA CYS A 287 27.93 17.51 -41.79
C CYS A 287 26.84 16.84 -42.69
N LEU A 288 25.65 16.67 -42.06
CA LEU A 288 24.24 16.85 -42.51
C LEU A 288 23.67 15.79 -43.50
N ILE A 289 22.47 15.18 -43.38
CA ILE A 289 21.09 15.63 -43.05
C ILE A 289 20.22 14.39 -42.64
N ALA A 290 19.29 14.59 -41.70
CA ALA A 290 18.01 13.90 -41.41
C ALA A 290 17.95 12.36 -41.21
N GLU A 291 17.51 11.92 -40.03
CA GLU A 291 16.13 11.57 -39.66
C GLU A 291 16.17 11.01 -38.22
N VAL A 292 15.47 11.65 -37.28
CA VAL A 292 15.48 11.24 -35.87
C VAL A 292 14.30 10.32 -35.60
N GLU A 293 14.55 9.01 -35.64
CA GLU A 293 13.88 8.06 -34.76
C GLU A 293 14.55 8.17 -33.38
N THR A 294 13.82 8.64 -32.37
CA THR A 294 14.32 8.66 -30.99
C THR A 294 14.31 7.23 -30.43
N ASP A 295 15.43 6.52 -30.59
CA ASP A 295 15.78 5.31 -29.86
C ASP A 295 16.03 5.68 -28.38
N ASP A 296 15.26 5.08 -27.47
CA ASP A 296 15.32 5.24 -26.02
C ASP A 296 16.60 4.62 -25.45
N ARG A 297 17.74 5.30 -25.64
CA ARG A 297 19.00 5.03 -24.95
C ARG A 297 19.37 6.17 -24.01
N LEU A 298 18.56 6.34 -22.97
CA LEU A 298 18.99 6.95 -21.72
C LEU A 298 18.92 5.89 -20.61
N ASN A 299 19.63 4.79 -20.81
CA ASN A 299 20.17 4.02 -19.70
C ASN A 299 21.53 4.65 -19.38
N GLY A 300 21.61 5.34 -18.24
CA GLY A 300 22.88 5.69 -17.64
C GLY A 300 23.65 4.40 -17.37
N SER A 301 24.54 4.06 -18.29
CA SER A 301 25.64 3.14 -18.03
C SER A 301 26.47 3.75 -16.91
N ASP A 302 26.56 3.05 -15.79
CA ASP A 302 27.59 3.28 -14.77
C ASP A 302 28.96 3.10 -15.42
N LEU A 303 29.50 4.18 -15.98
CA LEU A 303 30.92 4.33 -16.22
C LEU A 303 31.49 4.98 -14.96
N GLU A 304 32.02 4.12 -14.09
CA GLU A 304 32.91 4.51 -13.00
C GLU A 304 34.14 5.18 -13.63
N GLU A 305 34.22 6.52 -13.61
CA GLU A 305 35.49 7.21 -13.86
C GLU A 305 36.37 7.10 -12.60
N GLU A 306 37.38 6.25 -12.69
CA GLU A 306 38.52 6.21 -11.81
C GLU A 306 39.26 7.56 -11.83
N GLY A 307 39.37 8.22 -10.68
CA GLY A 307 40.12 9.46 -10.64
C GLY A 307 40.05 10.24 -9.34
N LEU A 308 40.33 9.62 -8.18
CA LEU A 308 40.74 10.39 -6.99
C LEU A 308 41.95 9.73 -6.32
N ASN A 309 43.08 10.43 -6.44
CA ASN A 309 44.39 10.11 -5.90
C ASN A 309 44.34 9.74 -4.42
N ALA A 310 44.57 8.46 -4.11
CA ALA A 310 44.88 8.00 -2.78
C ALA A 310 46.33 8.36 -2.43
N ARG A 311 46.52 9.38 -1.60
CA ARG A 311 47.76 9.55 -0.82
C ARG A 311 47.47 9.15 0.62
N ASP A 312 48.13 8.07 1.02
CA ASP A 312 48.47 7.62 2.37
C ASP A 312 47.60 8.12 3.53
N LYS A 313 46.77 7.21 4.06
CA LYS A 313 46.56 7.02 5.50
C LYS A 313 46.17 5.56 5.74
N LYS A 314 47.07 4.80 6.36
CA LYS A 314 46.73 3.55 7.07
C LYS A 314 45.97 3.95 8.34
N SER A 315 44.67 3.67 8.40
CA SER A 315 43.94 3.55 9.68
C SER A 315 42.71 2.64 9.49
N ASP A 316 42.60 1.68 10.39
CA ASP A 316 41.43 0.86 10.78
C ASP A 316 40.62 0.12 9.70
N GLN A 317 41.12 -1.07 9.34
CA GLN A 317 40.36 -2.16 8.68
C GLN A 317 39.23 -2.76 9.56
N GLN A 318 38.84 -2.11 10.67
CA GLN A 318 37.91 -2.67 11.67
C GLN A 318 36.44 -2.25 11.46
N GLY A 319 36.18 -1.22 10.64
CA GLY A 319 34.83 -0.67 10.43
C GLY A 319 33.92 -1.38 9.42
N ALA A 320 34.48 -1.89 8.31
CA ALA A 320 33.71 -2.64 7.30
C ALA A 320 33.08 -3.96 7.83
N PRO A 321 33.72 -4.71 8.74
CA PRO A 321 33.12 -5.88 9.39
C PRO A 321 31.87 -5.57 10.22
N GLU A 322 31.84 -4.45 10.94
CA GLU A 322 30.72 -4.11 11.82
C GLU A 322 29.48 -3.70 10.99
N TYR A 323 29.66 -2.86 9.97
CA TYR A 323 28.57 -2.51 9.05
C TYR A 323 27.99 -3.74 8.35
N LYS A 324 28.84 -4.67 7.88
CA LYS A 324 28.38 -5.94 7.28
C LYS A 324 27.56 -6.77 8.28
N ARG A 325 27.99 -6.83 9.54
CA ARG A 325 27.31 -7.60 10.60
C ARG A 325 25.88 -7.12 10.85
N LEU A 326 25.60 -5.82 10.69
CA LEU A 326 24.26 -5.28 10.90
C LEU A 326 23.25 -5.66 9.80
N ILE A 327 23.73 -6.14 8.64
CA ILE A 327 22.86 -6.44 7.50
C ILE A 327 22.09 -7.73 7.76
N THR A 328 20.77 -7.61 7.89
CA THR A 328 19.87 -8.77 8.05
C THR A 328 19.46 -9.36 6.71
N ILE A 329 19.20 -8.51 5.71
CA ILE A 329 18.72 -8.94 4.38
C ILE A 329 19.70 -8.47 3.32
N HIS A 330 20.54 -9.39 2.86
CA HIS A 330 21.58 -9.11 1.87
C HIS A 330 20.96 -8.79 0.50
N ALA A 331 21.26 -7.62 -0.04
CA ALA A 331 20.88 -7.25 -1.40
C ALA A 331 21.89 -7.81 -2.42
N GLY A 332 21.41 -8.56 -3.41
CA GLY A 332 22.22 -9.07 -4.50
C GLY A 332 22.55 -7.99 -5.54
N LYS A 333 23.66 -8.19 -6.28
CA LYS A 333 23.97 -7.41 -7.50
C LYS A 333 23.39 -8.13 -8.73
N PRO A 334 22.48 -7.50 -9.48
CA PRO A 334 22.17 -7.98 -10.82
C PRO A 334 23.32 -7.59 -11.75
N LYS A 335 24.39 -8.39 -11.80
CA LYS A 335 25.40 -8.33 -12.87
C LYS A 335 25.30 -9.61 -13.69
N GLY A 336 24.92 -9.50 -14.95
CA GLY A 336 24.71 -10.64 -15.84
C GLY A 336 23.26 -10.80 -16.24
N HIS A 337 22.90 -12.01 -16.67
CA HIS A 337 21.57 -12.27 -17.19
C HIS A 337 20.60 -12.55 -16.04
N ILE A 338 19.37 -12.02 -16.12
CA ILE A 338 18.40 -12.07 -15.00
C ILE A 338 18.13 -13.48 -14.46
N LYS A 339 18.17 -14.49 -15.34
CA LYS A 339 18.00 -15.90 -14.98
C LYS A 339 19.02 -16.35 -13.92
N ASP A 340 20.25 -15.84 -13.97
CA ASP A 340 21.32 -16.22 -13.04
C ASP A 340 21.03 -15.66 -11.63
N HIS A 341 20.36 -14.51 -11.56
CA HIS A 341 19.98 -13.86 -10.31
C HIS A 341 18.77 -14.52 -9.64
N LEU A 342 17.90 -15.17 -10.41
CA LEU A 342 16.75 -15.93 -9.93
C LEU A 342 17.12 -17.32 -9.40
N ASN A 343 18.42 -17.64 -9.27
CA ASN A 343 18.86 -18.87 -8.60
C ASN A 343 18.43 -18.90 -7.13
N ILE A 344 17.85 -20.03 -6.71
CA ILE A 344 17.30 -20.30 -5.37
C ILE A 344 18.30 -21.08 -4.49
N MET A 345 19.39 -21.60 -5.08
CA MET A 345 20.44 -22.27 -4.33
C MET A 345 21.23 -21.27 -3.48
N GLY A 346 21.55 -21.67 -2.24
CA GLY A 346 22.30 -20.87 -1.28
C GLY A 346 21.41 -20.05 -0.35
N ASP A 347 21.98 -18.95 0.12
CA ASP A 347 21.44 -18.10 1.19
C ASP A 347 20.27 -17.26 0.71
N VAL A 348 19.44 -16.82 1.66
CA VAL A 348 18.36 -15.89 1.34
C VAL A 348 18.94 -14.55 0.91
N LYS A 349 18.39 -13.99 -0.16
CA LYS A 349 18.81 -12.69 -0.69
C LYS A 349 17.62 -11.86 -1.13
N ARG A 350 17.87 -10.56 -1.27
CA ARG A 350 16.95 -9.62 -1.90
C ARG A 350 17.45 -9.26 -3.30
N LEU A 351 16.58 -9.36 -4.30
CA LEU A 351 16.80 -8.84 -5.64
C LEU A 351 15.96 -7.56 -5.82
N SER A 352 16.58 -6.47 -6.27
CA SER A 352 15.88 -5.22 -6.61
C SER A 352 15.76 -5.10 -8.12
N LEU A 353 14.57 -4.82 -8.63
CA LEU A 353 14.27 -4.61 -10.05
C LEU A 353 13.39 -3.36 -10.21
N SER A 354 13.64 -2.54 -11.21
CA SER A 354 12.68 -1.50 -11.60
C SER A 354 11.39 -2.14 -12.13
N GLU A 355 10.30 -1.38 -12.14
CA GLU A 355 9.02 -1.83 -12.71
C GLU A 355 9.17 -2.39 -14.13
N GLN A 356 10.02 -1.77 -14.96
CA GLN A 356 10.22 -2.15 -16.36
C GLN A 356 11.05 -3.44 -16.49
N GLU A 357 12.07 -3.60 -15.65
CA GLU A 357 12.86 -4.82 -15.61
C GLU A 357 12.01 -6.00 -15.18
N LEU A 358 11.18 -5.83 -14.14
CA LEU A 358 10.26 -6.88 -13.72
C LEU A 358 9.22 -7.20 -14.80
N GLU A 359 8.62 -6.19 -15.44
CA GLU A 359 7.67 -6.40 -16.54
C GLU A 359 8.30 -7.24 -17.65
N ARG A 360 9.49 -6.86 -18.13
CA ARG A 360 10.23 -7.63 -19.15
C ARG A 360 10.58 -9.04 -18.67
N ALA A 361 11.07 -9.17 -17.44
CA ALA A 361 11.43 -10.45 -16.83
C ALA A 361 10.24 -11.40 -16.74
N SER A 362 9.07 -10.86 -16.37
CA SER A 362 7.84 -11.63 -16.21
C SER A 362 7.32 -12.24 -17.50
N VAL A 363 7.69 -11.66 -18.66
CA VAL A 363 7.35 -12.20 -19.97
C VAL A 363 8.00 -13.58 -20.17
N THR A 364 9.27 -13.71 -19.82
CA THR A 364 10.09 -14.89 -20.13
C THR A 364 10.32 -15.81 -18.94
N TYR A 365 10.44 -15.26 -17.73
CA TYR A 365 10.88 -15.96 -16.51
C TYR A 365 9.82 -15.97 -15.40
N GLY A 366 8.53 -15.78 -15.73
CA GLY A 366 7.44 -15.65 -14.75
C GLY A 366 7.42 -16.74 -13.67
N SER A 367 7.52 -18.01 -14.08
CA SER A 367 7.57 -19.14 -13.12
C SER A 367 8.83 -19.15 -12.27
N ASP A 368 9.97 -18.74 -12.81
CA ASP A 368 11.22 -18.67 -12.04
C ASP A 368 11.18 -17.54 -11.01
N ILE A 369 10.52 -16.42 -11.33
CA ILE A 369 10.26 -15.32 -10.39
C ILE A 369 9.37 -15.81 -9.23
N VAL A 370 8.29 -16.53 -9.51
CA VAL A 370 7.42 -17.08 -8.45
C VAL A 370 8.20 -18.05 -7.56
N ARG A 371 8.99 -18.96 -8.13
CA ARG A 371 9.84 -19.88 -7.34
C ARG A 371 10.86 -19.10 -6.49
N PHE A 372 11.44 -18.04 -7.05
CA PHE A 372 12.38 -17.20 -6.34
C PHE A 372 11.75 -16.55 -5.11
N THR A 373 10.54 -16.00 -5.25
CA THR A 373 9.85 -15.28 -4.16
C THR A 373 9.31 -16.19 -3.05
N GLN A 374 9.29 -17.52 -3.23
CA GLN A 374 8.97 -18.45 -2.15
C GLN A 374 10.00 -18.37 -1.02
N LYS A 375 11.29 -18.32 -1.36
CA LYS A 375 12.40 -18.29 -0.38
C LYS A 375 13.05 -16.91 -0.23
N ASN A 376 13.12 -16.14 -1.31
CA ASN A 376 13.86 -14.89 -1.40
C ASN A 376 12.92 -13.68 -1.50
N ILE A 377 13.47 -12.48 -1.36
CA ILE A 377 12.70 -11.23 -1.49
C ILE A 377 12.96 -10.59 -2.85
N ILE A 378 11.89 -10.15 -3.52
CA ILE A 378 11.99 -9.19 -4.62
C ILE A 378 11.50 -7.84 -4.14
N ARG A 379 12.34 -6.82 -4.38
CA ARG A 379 11.98 -5.41 -4.30
C ARG A 379 11.73 -4.86 -5.69
N VAL A 380 10.59 -4.23 -5.88
CA VAL A 380 10.21 -3.56 -7.12
C VAL A 380 10.15 -2.07 -6.85
N TYR A 381 10.76 -1.24 -7.70
CA TYR A 381 10.78 0.21 -7.51
C TYR A 381 10.38 0.98 -8.79
N PRO A 382 9.88 2.23 -8.65
CA PRO A 382 9.51 3.06 -9.80
C PRO A 382 10.70 3.32 -10.73
N LYS A 383 10.48 3.36 -12.04
CA LYS A 383 11.53 3.73 -12.99
C LYS A 383 11.98 5.19 -12.83
N GLY A 384 13.25 5.48 -13.14
CA GLY A 384 13.83 6.82 -13.00
C GLY A 384 13.15 7.92 -13.83
N THR A 385 12.45 7.58 -14.92
CA THR A 385 11.70 8.57 -15.71
C THR A 385 10.45 9.10 -15.02
N ARG A 386 10.06 8.56 -13.85
CA ARG A 386 8.96 9.07 -13.01
C ARG A 386 9.41 10.24 -12.14
N VAL A 387 9.94 11.28 -12.77
CA VAL A 387 10.52 12.46 -12.10
C VAL A 387 9.51 13.21 -11.22
N ASN A 388 8.22 13.10 -11.52
CA ASN A 388 7.12 13.67 -10.73
C ASN A 388 6.65 12.79 -9.56
N SER A 389 7.39 11.73 -9.24
CA SER A 389 7.04 10.77 -8.17
C SER A 389 5.71 10.06 -8.38
N SER A 390 5.28 9.88 -9.64
CA SER A 390 4.15 9.01 -9.99
C SER A 390 4.42 7.54 -9.63
N ASN A 391 3.37 6.73 -9.54
CA ASN A 391 3.47 5.31 -9.16
C ASN A 391 2.94 4.38 -10.26
N TYR A 392 3.56 3.20 -10.36
CA TYR A 392 3.18 2.11 -11.26
C TYR A 392 2.04 1.27 -10.68
N ARG A 393 1.52 0.28 -11.42
CA ARG A 393 0.46 -0.59 -10.88
C ARG A 393 1.08 -1.69 -10.01
N PRO A 394 0.70 -1.85 -8.74
CA PRO A 394 1.42 -2.76 -7.84
C PRO A 394 1.23 -4.25 -8.20
N HIS A 395 0.14 -4.59 -8.90
CA HIS A 395 -0.18 -5.94 -9.35
C HIS A 395 0.93 -6.59 -10.18
N ILE A 396 1.75 -5.81 -10.91
CA ILE A 396 2.89 -6.35 -11.68
C ILE A 396 3.89 -7.09 -10.78
N GLY A 397 3.97 -6.72 -9.50
CA GLY A 397 4.81 -7.37 -8.48
C GLY A 397 4.05 -8.46 -7.74
N TRP A 398 2.89 -8.13 -7.16
CA TRP A 398 2.15 -9.07 -6.29
C TRP A 398 1.72 -10.35 -7.00
N MET A 399 1.38 -10.28 -8.29
CA MET A 399 1.04 -11.46 -9.10
C MET A 399 2.17 -12.49 -9.16
N TYR A 400 3.43 -12.06 -9.05
CA TYR A 400 4.59 -12.95 -9.05
C TYR A 400 5.19 -13.16 -7.65
N GLY A 401 4.46 -12.74 -6.60
CA GLY A 401 4.87 -12.92 -5.21
C GLY A 401 5.92 -11.93 -4.69
N ALA A 402 6.20 -10.84 -5.42
CA ALA A 402 7.16 -9.83 -4.97
C ALA A 402 6.65 -9.14 -3.69
N GLN A 403 7.50 -9.13 -2.66
CA GLN A 403 7.14 -8.75 -1.30
C GLN A 403 7.25 -7.23 -1.10
N MET A 404 8.32 -6.63 -1.61
CA MET A 404 8.63 -5.21 -1.42
C MET A 404 8.28 -4.41 -2.67
N VAL A 405 6.99 -4.15 -2.88
CA VAL A 405 6.51 -3.31 -4.00
C VAL A 405 6.56 -1.84 -3.55
N ALA A 406 7.67 -1.16 -3.85
CA ALA A 406 8.02 0.16 -3.32
C ALA A 406 7.32 1.30 -4.07
N PHE A 407 6.72 2.22 -3.32
CA PHE A 407 5.91 3.32 -3.85
C PHE A 407 6.34 4.68 -3.30
N ASN A 408 6.24 5.71 -4.14
CA ASN A 408 6.36 7.10 -3.74
C ASN A 408 5.15 7.50 -2.87
N MET A 409 5.32 7.55 -1.56
CA MET A 409 4.24 7.74 -0.57
C MET A 409 3.75 9.19 -0.45
N GLN A 410 4.53 10.15 -0.95
CA GLN A 410 4.23 11.57 -1.05
C GLN A 410 3.30 11.91 -2.23
N GLY A 411 3.15 10.98 -3.19
CA GLY A 411 2.27 11.17 -4.34
C GLY A 411 0.79 10.93 -4.04
N HIS A 412 -0.03 10.92 -5.10
CA HIS A 412 -1.46 10.59 -5.02
C HIS A 412 -1.94 9.83 -6.26
N GLY A 413 -3.16 9.30 -6.20
CA GLY A 413 -3.85 8.67 -7.32
C GLY A 413 -4.02 7.15 -7.22
N LYS A 414 -4.64 6.59 -8.25
CA LYS A 414 -5.18 5.22 -8.27
C LYS A 414 -4.19 4.14 -7.84
N SER A 415 -2.96 4.21 -8.35
CA SER A 415 -1.91 3.26 -7.99
C SER A 415 -1.63 3.25 -6.48
N LEU A 416 -1.53 4.43 -5.86
CA LEU A 416 -1.30 4.56 -4.43
C LEU A 416 -2.52 4.10 -3.62
N TRP A 417 -3.74 4.36 -4.11
CA TRP A 417 -4.97 3.85 -3.49
C TRP A 417 -5.02 2.32 -3.48
N TYR A 418 -4.58 1.65 -4.57
CA TYR A 418 -4.47 0.19 -4.61
C TYR A 418 -3.47 -0.32 -3.57
N MET A 419 -2.34 0.38 -3.45
CA MET A 419 -1.36 0.10 -2.41
C MET A 419 -2.05 0.15 -1.04
N GLN A 420 -2.53 1.34 -0.65
CA GLN A 420 -3.20 1.58 0.62
C GLN A 420 -4.33 0.58 0.90
N GLY A 421 -5.12 0.23 -0.12
CA GLY A 421 -6.17 -0.78 -0.03
C GLY A 421 -5.65 -2.16 0.33
N MET A 422 -4.63 -2.66 -0.38
CA MET A 422 -4.01 -3.96 -0.09
C MET A 422 -3.52 -4.06 1.36
N PHE A 423 -2.92 -2.99 1.88
CA PHE A 423 -2.36 -2.99 3.23
C PHE A 423 -3.32 -2.49 4.31
N ARG A 424 -4.63 -2.38 4.00
CA ARG A 424 -5.68 -2.42 5.03
C ARG A 424 -6.00 -3.84 5.49
N SER A 425 -5.56 -4.85 4.74
CA SER A 425 -5.66 -6.26 5.13
C SER A 425 -4.98 -6.51 6.47
N ASN A 426 -5.36 -7.59 7.15
CA ASN A 426 -4.67 -8.08 8.35
C ASN A 426 -4.51 -7.00 9.45
N GLY A 427 -5.60 -6.29 9.76
CA GLY A 427 -5.61 -5.21 10.74
C GLY A 427 -4.80 -3.97 10.37
N GLY A 428 -4.34 -3.87 9.12
CA GLY A 428 -3.51 -2.76 8.66
C GLY A 428 -2.12 -2.72 9.27
N CYS A 429 -1.57 -3.88 9.65
CA CYS A 429 -0.27 -3.98 10.31
C CYS A 429 0.94 -3.81 9.39
N GLY A 430 0.72 -3.72 8.08
CA GLY A 430 1.78 -3.53 7.07
C GLY A 430 2.42 -4.83 6.55
N TYR A 431 1.96 -5.99 7.04
CA TYR A 431 2.35 -7.32 6.57
C TYR A 431 1.10 -8.12 6.17
N VAL A 432 1.06 -8.61 4.93
CA VAL A 432 -0.06 -9.40 4.40
C VAL A 432 0.48 -10.73 3.90
N LYS A 433 0.07 -11.84 4.53
CA LYS A 433 0.53 -13.17 4.15
C LYS A 433 0.13 -13.45 2.70
N LYS A 434 1.06 -13.98 1.91
CA LYS A 434 0.80 -14.33 0.52
C LYS A 434 -0.19 -15.51 0.45
N PRO A 435 -0.94 -15.63 -0.65
CA PRO A 435 -1.72 -16.83 -0.91
C PRO A 435 -0.83 -18.08 -1.01
N ALA A 436 -1.35 -19.24 -0.58
CA ALA A 436 -0.61 -20.51 -0.56
C ALA A 436 0.05 -20.85 -1.91
N PHE A 437 -0.63 -20.57 -3.02
CA PHE A 437 -0.11 -20.82 -4.38
C PHE A 437 1.12 -19.96 -4.77
N LEU A 438 1.46 -18.91 -4.00
CA LEU A 438 2.70 -18.12 -4.15
C LEU A 438 3.78 -18.46 -3.12
N MET A 439 3.52 -19.42 -2.22
CA MET A 439 4.43 -19.85 -1.16
C MET A 439 4.85 -21.30 -1.32
N GLU A 440 3.93 -22.15 -1.78
CA GLU A 440 4.12 -23.60 -1.82
C GLU A 440 4.51 -24.09 -3.22
N LYS A 441 5.24 -25.21 -3.27
CA LYS A 441 5.48 -25.95 -4.51
C LYS A 441 4.30 -26.88 -4.74
N CYS A 442 3.59 -26.74 -5.86
CA CYS A 442 2.57 -27.70 -6.24
C CYS A 442 3.22 -29.06 -6.60
N PRO A 443 2.43 -30.14 -6.65
CA PRO A 443 2.87 -31.40 -7.25
C PRO A 443 3.56 -31.17 -8.61
N GLN A 444 4.58 -31.97 -8.92
CA GLN A 444 5.39 -31.86 -10.15
C GLN A 444 6.20 -30.55 -10.33
N ASN A 445 6.46 -29.77 -9.26
CA ASN A 445 7.25 -28.52 -9.33
C ASN A 445 6.58 -27.41 -10.20
N GLU A 446 5.28 -27.55 -10.45
CA GLU A 446 4.47 -26.50 -11.04
C GLU A 446 4.30 -25.34 -10.06
N VAL A 447 4.19 -24.13 -10.60
CA VAL A 447 3.94 -22.91 -9.83
C VAL A 447 2.85 -22.11 -10.51
N PHE A 448 2.21 -21.24 -9.74
CA PHE A 448 1.22 -20.31 -10.27
C PHE A 448 1.77 -19.51 -11.47
N ASP A 449 1.01 -19.48 -12.56
CA ASP A 449 1.30 -18.67 -13.74
C ASP A 449 0.24 -17.58 -13.86
N PRO A 450 0.57 -16.32 -13.56
CA PRO A 450 -0.40 -15.22 -13.57
C PRO A 450 -1.00 -14.91 -14.95
N LYS A 451 -0.45 -15.49 -16.03
CA LYS A 451 -0.96 -15.33 -17.40
C LYS A 451 -2.00 -16.38 -17.77
N LYS A 452 -2.07 -17.49 -17.03
CA LYS A 452 -3.06 -18.54 -17.29
C LYS A 452 -4.38 -18.16 -16.63
N THR A 453 -5.45 -18.22 -17.41
CA THR A 453 -6.80 -18.07 -16.86
C THR A 453 -7.14 -19.30 -16.04
N MET A 454 -7.39 -19.08 -14.74
CA MET A 454 -7.86 -20.11 -13.82
C MET A 454 -9.39 -20.20 -13.86
N PRO A 455 -10.00 -21.33 -13.43
CA PRO A 455 -11.45 -21.38 -13.24
C PRO A 455 -11.90 -20.35 -12.20
N VAL A 456 -13.17 -19.93 -12.28
CA VAL A 456 -13.77 -19.05 -11.27
C VAL A 456 -13.75 -19.76 -9.92
N LYS A 457 -13.14 -19.11 -8.93
CA LYS A 457 -13.03 -19.60 -7.55
C LYS A 457 -14.22 -19.16 -6.70
N THR A 458 -14.71 -17.94 -6.90
CA THR A 458 -15.89 -17.39 -6.21
C THR A 458 -16.52 -16.28 -7.05
N THR A 459 -17.79 -15.98 -6.81
CA THR A 459 -18.44 -14.79 -7.36
C THR A 459 -18.76 -13.80 -6.25
N LEU A 460 -18.20 -12.59 -6.34
CA LEU A 460 -18.55 -11.49 -5.46
C LEU A 460 -19.75 -10.73 -6.01
N LYS A 461 -20.83 -10.66 -5.24
CA LYS A 461 -21.94 -9.72 -5.47
C LYS A 461 -21.75 -8.48 -4.61
N VAL A 462 -21.90 -7.31 -5.24
CA VAL A 462 -21.79 -6.00 -4.60
C VAL A 462 -23.07 -5.22 -4.86
N LYS A 463 -23.85 -4.98 -3.82
CA LYS A 463 -25.01 -4.07 -3.88
C LYS A 463 -24.64 -2.72 -3.27
N VAL A 464 -24.79 -1.65 -4.04
CA VAL A 464 -24.59 -0.26 -3.61
C VAL A 464 -25.96 0.33 -3.28
N TYR A 465 -26.30 0.49 -2.00
CA TYR A 465 -27.60 1.02 -1.61
C TYR A 465 -27.63 2.54 -1.75
N LEU A 466 -26.85 3.22 -0.91
CA LEU A 466 -26.91 4.67 -0.77
C LEU A 466 -25.63 5.22 -0.15
N GLY A 467 -25.45 6.54 -0.23
CA GLY A 467 -24.34 7.24 0.40
C GLY A 467 -24.78 8.46 1.20
N ASN A 468 -24.00 8.83 2.22
CA ASN A 468 -24.26 10.01 3.05
C ASN A 468 -22.95 10.72 3.46
N GLY A 469 -23.11 11.89 4.10
CA GLY A 469 -22.01 12.64 4.72
C GLY A 469 -21.41 13.77 3.87
N TRP A 470 -21.69 13.84 2.56
CA TRP A 470 -21.13 14.90 1.71
C TRP A 470 -21.60 16.29 2.11
N SER A 471 -22.88 16.45 2.46
CA SER A 471 -23.43 17.75 2.89
C SER A 471 -22.89 18.23 4.25
N THR A 472 -22.24 17.35 5.01
CA THR A 472 -21.55 17.65 6.26
C THR A 472 -20.10 18.05 6.02
N ASP A 473 -19.40 17.32 5.16
CA ASP A 473 -17.96 17.50 4.93
C ASP A 473 -17.66 18.61 3.91
N PHE A 474 -18.59 18.89 2.99
CA PHE A 474 -18.40 19.84 1.89
C PHE A 474 -19.37 21.01 1.95
N SER A 475 -18.93 22.16 1.43
CA SER A 475 -19.82 23.32 1.30
C SER A 475 -20.92 23.04 0.28
N LYS A 476 -22.06 23.73 0.43
CA LYS A 476 -23.22 23.56 -0.47
C LYS A 476 -22.90 23.82 -1.94
N THR A 477 -21.85 24.58 -2.23
CA THR A 477 -21.43 24.94 -3.60
C THR A 477 -20.12 24.28 -4.00
N HIS A 478 -19.72 23.19 -3.31
CA HIS A 478 -18.43 22.55 -3.54
C HIS A 478 -18.36 21.85 -4.90
N PHE A 479 -19.39 21.07 -5.23
CA PHE A 479 -19.50 20.33 -6.48
C PHE A 479 -20.19 21.20 -7.54
N ASP A 480 -21.41 21.64 -7.24
CA ASP A 480 -22.19 22.50 -8.13
C ASP A 480 -22.43 23.87 -7.52
N THR A 481 -22.25 24.93 -8.31
CA THR A 481 -22.45 26.30 -7.82
C THR A 481 -23.94 26.60 -7.55
N PHE A 482 -24.84 25.90 -8.25
CA PHE A 482 -26.22 26.32 -8.44
C PHE A 482 -27.27 25.22 -8.19
N SER A 483 -26.82 24.03 -7.82
CA SER A 483 -27.59 22.83 -7.57
C SER A 483 -26.90 21.96 -6.52
N PRO A 484 -27.60 21.01 -5.91
CA PRO A 484 -26.97 19.86 -5.28
C PRO A 484 -26.22 18.98 -6.31
N PRO A 485 -25.36 18.06 -5.87
CA PRO A 485 -24.51 17.26 -6.75
C PRO A 485 -25.26 16.15 -7.51
N ASP A 486 -24.72 15.79 -8.69
CA ASP A 486 -25.15 14.68 -9.53
C ASP A 486 -24.28 13.41 -9.32
N PHE A 487 -24.49 12.67 -8.23
CA PHE A 487 -23.60 11.56 -7.86
C PHE A 487 -23.84 10.24 -8.59
N TYR A 488 -22.73 9.55 -8.93
CA TYR A 488 -22.72 8.16 -9.35
C TYR A 488 -21.49 7.41 -8.81
N THR A 489 -21.60 6.07 -8.71
CA THR A 489 -20.55 5.22 -8.14
C THR A 489 -19.95 4.30 -9.21
N LYS A 490 -18.62 4.26 -9.31
CA LYS A 490 -17.86 3.27 -10.07
C LYS A 490 -17.42 2.14 -9.14
N VAL A 491 -17.74 0.90 -9.53
CA VAL A 491 -17.35 -0.32 -8.83
C VAL A 491 -16.40 -1.09 -9.75
N CYS A 492 -15.14 -1.24 -9.35
CA CYS A 492 -14.10 -1.81 -10.19
C CYS A 492 -13.34 -2.93 -9.49
N ILE A 493 -13.06 -4.02 -10.20
CA ILE A 493 -12.15 -5.07 -9.75
C ILE A 493 -10.76 -4.79 -10.33
N VAL A 494 -9.76 -4.82 -9.45
CA VAL A 494 -8.36 -4.62 -9.78
C VAL A 494 -7.56 -5.81 -9.28
N GLY A 495 -7.07 -6.65 -10.19
CA GLY A 495 -6.37 -7.88 -9.83
C GLY A 495 -5.62 -8.43 -11.04
N VAL A 496 -5.62 -9.76 -11.14
CA VAL A 496 -5.17 -10.46 -12.35
C VAL A 496 -5.98 -10.00 -13.57
N PRO A 497 -5.42 -10.07 -14.80
CA PRO A 497 -6.09 -9.60 -16.00
C PRO A 497 -7.49 -10.20 -16.23
N ALA A 498 -7.67 -11.48 -15.90
CA ALA A 498 -8.94 -12.20 -16.06
C ALA A 498 -10.08 -11.65 -15.18
N ASP A 499 -9.75 -11.08 -14.02
CA ASP A 499 -10.75 -10.62 -13.03
C ASP A 499 -11.09 -9.13 -13.20
N LYS A 500 -10.37 -8.40 -14.06
CA LYS A 500 -10.52 -6.95 -14.20
C LYS A 500 -11.91 -6.58 -14.74
N ALA A 501 -12.68 -5.87 -13.93
CA ALA A 501 -14.03 -5.43 -14.27
C ALA A 501 -14.26 -3.95 -13.90
N ASN A 502 -15.19 -3.30 -14.59
CA ASN A 502 -15.62 -1.93 -14.30
C ASN A 502 -17.13 -1.80 -14.54
N LYS A 503 -17.88 -1.49 -13.48
CA LYS A 503 -19.32 -1.24 -13.50
C LYS A 503 -19.58 0.17 -12.94
N LYS A 504 -20.70 0.76 -13.32
CA LYS A 504 -21.15 2.06 -12.81
C LYS A 504 -22.63 2.00 -12.49
N THR A 505 -23.04 2.70 -11.45
CA THR A 505 -24.46 2.96 -11.15
C THR A 505 -25.03 3.99 -12.13
N ARG A 506 -26.35 4.18 -12.08
CA ARG A 506 -27.01 5.38 -12.60
C ARG A 506 -26.55 6.63 -11.84
N ILE A 507 -26.76 7.77 -12.48
CA ILE A 507 -26.54 9.10 -11.88
C ILE A 507 -27.81 9.46 -11.09
N ILE A 508 -27.64 9.87 -9.84
CA ILE A 508 -28.71 10.47 -9.04
C ILE A 508 -28.49 11.98 -9.10
N GLN A 509 -29.46 12.69 -9.66
CA GLN A 509 -29.33 14.11 -9.94
C GLN A 509 -29.84 14.97 -8.79
N ASP A 510 -29.19 16.11 -8.58
CA ASP A 510 -29.59 17.14 -7.62
C ASP A 510 -29.85 16.59 -6.20
N ASP A 511 -29.04 15.65 -5.72
CA ASP A 511 -29.24 14.99 -4.41
C ASP A 511 -27.96 14.79 -3.59
N TRP A 512 -27.94 15.34 -2.38
CA TRP A 512 -26.86 15.16 -1.40
C TRP A 512 -26.84 13.77 -0.73
N PHE A 513 -27.92 13.01 -0.89
CA PHE A 513 -28.19 11.76 -0.21
C PHE A 513 -28.53 10.63 -1.21
N PRO A 514 -27.63 10.34 -2.17
CA PRO A 514 -27.95 9.47 -3.30
C PRO A 514 -28.35 8.05 -2.87
N VAL A 515 -29.44 7.54 -3.44
CA VAL A 515 -29.91 6.14 -3.31
C VAL A 515 -29.85 5.47 -4.69
N TRP A 516 -28.85 4.62 -4.88
CA TRP A 516 -28.65 3.88 -6.13
C TRP A 516 -29.46 2.58 -6.16
N ASP A 517 -29.36 1.78 -5.09
CA ASP A 517 -29.98 0.45 -4.96
C ASP A 517 -29.66 -0.50 -6.14
N GLU A 518 -28.38 -0.54 -6.55
CA GLU A 518 -27.92 -1.32 -7.70
C GLU A 518 -26.95 -2.43 -7.30
N GLU A 519 -27.11 -3.62 -7.88
CA GLU A 519 -26.29 -4.81 -7.61
C GLU A 519 -25.44 -5.20 -8.84
N PHE A 520 -24.20 -5.62 -8.58
CA PHE A 520 -23.25 -6.06 -9.58
C PHE A 520 -22.61 -7.38 -9.18
N GLU A 521 -22.40 -8.27 -10.15
CA GLU A 521 -21.72 -9.55 -9.92
C GLU A 521 -20.34 -9.57 -10.61
N PHE A 522 -19.37 -10.16 -9.91
CA PHE A 522 -17.98 -10.26 -10.33
C PHE A 522 -17.48 -11.70 -10.12
N PRO A 523 -17.40 -12.53 -11.17
CA PRO A 523 -16.71 -13.82 -11.07
C PRO A 523 -15.20 -13.59 -10.95
N LEU A 524 -14.57 -14.21 -9.96
CA LEU A 524 -13.17 -14.03 -9.62
C LEU A 524 -12.42 -15.35 -9.70
N THR A 525 -11.33 -15.35 -10.47
CA THR A 525 -10.44 -16.49 -10.64
C THR A 525 -9.33 -16.50 -9.58
N VAL A 526 -8.86 -15.33 -9.14
CA VAL A 526 -7.82 -15.17 -8.12
C VAL A 526 -8.22 -14.07 -7.11
N PRO A 527 -9.28 -14.29 -6.31
CA PRO A 527 -9.80 -13.30 -5.36
C PRO A 527 -8.76 -12.82 -4.34
N GLU A 528 -7.75 -13.63 -4.01
CA GLU A 528 -6.71 -13.31 -3.02
C GLU A 528 -5.73 -12.23 -3.48
N LEU A 529 -5.70 -11.92 -4.78
CA LEU A 529 -4.90 -10.82 -5.33
C LEU A 529 -5.77 -9.68 -5.88
N ALA A 530 -7.09 -9.76 -5.68
CA ALA A 530 -8.05 -8.82 -6.21
C ALA A 530 -8.42 -7.75 -5.16
N LEU A 531 -8.54 -6.51 -5.63
CA LEU A 531 -9.01 -5.37 -4.86
C LEU A 531 -10.32 -4.87 -5.47
N LEU A 532 -11.29 -4.57 -4.61
CA LEU A 532 -12.51 -3.84 -4.95
C LEU A 532 -12.23 -2.34 -4.78
N ARG A 533 -12.18 -1.59 -5.89
CA ARG A 533 -12.16 -0.13 -5.85
C ARG A 533 -13.58 0.41 -6.02
N ILE A 534 -13.96 1.28 -5.11
CA ILE A 534 -15.17 2.09 -5.20
C ILE A 534 -14.74 3.55 -5.38
N GLU A 535 -15.30 4.24 -6.37
CA GLU A 535 -15.02 5.66 -6.64
C GLU A 535 -16.35 6.37 -6.92
N VAL A 536 -16.72 7.31 -6.06
CA VAL A 536 -17.89 8.18 -6.26
C VAL A 536 -17.44 9.43 -6.99
N ARG A 537 -18.24 9.83 -7.98
CA ARG A 537 -18.02 11.04 -8.75
C ARG A 537 -19.30 11.83 -8.87
N GLU A 538 -19.13 13.13 -9.02
CA GLU A 538 -20.18 14.02 -9.47
C GLU A 538 -20.10 14.12 -11.00
N TYR A 539 -21.24 14.09 -11.67
CA TYR A 539 -21.34 14.10 -13.13
C TYR A 539 -21.52 15.51 -13.66
N ASP A 540 -20.48 16.04 -14.29
CA ASP A 540 -20.56 17.28 -15.05
C ASP A 540 -20.67 16.98 -16.55
N LYS A 541 -21.69 17.55 -17.21
CA LYS A 541 -21.94 17.39 -18.64
C LYS A 541 -20.94 18.16 -19.51
N HIS A 542 -20.37 19.24 -18.99
CA HIS A 542 -19.56 20.21 -19.72
C HIS A 542 -18.10 20.21 -19.28
N GLU A 543 -17.81 19.70 -18.09
CA GLU A 543 -16.45 19.57 -17.57
C GLU A 543 -16.09 18.11 -17.25
N LYS A 544 -14.99 17.92 -16.54
CA LYS A 544 -14.56 16.60 -16.10
C LYS A 544 -15.21 16.34 -14.75
N ASP A 545 -15.94 15.24 -14.65
CA ASP A 545 -16.53 14.73 -13.41
C ASP A 545 -15.67 14.97 -12.16
N ASP A 546 -16.27 15.66 -11.19
CA ASP A 546 -15.63 15.95 -9.92
C ASP A 546 -15.49 14.72 -9.03
N PHE A 547 -14.50 14.78 -8.14
CA PHE A 547 -14.15 13.67 -7.27
C PHE A 547 -14.95 13.72 -5.98
N GLY A 548 -15.87 12.76 -5.79
CA GLY A 548 -16.71 12.66 -4.58
C GLY A 548 -16.09 11.81 -3.47
N GLY A 549 -15.13 10.94 -3.77
CA GLY A 549 -14.47 10.08 -2.79
C GLY A 549 -14.11 8.70 -3.36
N GLN A 550 -13.18 8.01 -2.71
CA GLN A 550 -12.79 6.64 -3.12
C GLN A 550 -12.49 5.74 -1.93
N THR A 551 -12.56 4.44 -2.16
CA THR A 551 -11.94 3.45 -1.28
C THR A 551 -11.43 2.27 -2.11
N CYS A 552 -10.41 1.58 -1.59
CA CYS A 552 -9.95 0.31 -2.12
C CYS A 552 -9.97 -0.71 -0.98
N LEU A 553 -10.58 -1.87 -1.23
CA LEU A 553 -10.77 -2.93 -0.25
C LEU A 553 -10.22 -4.25 -0.80
N PRO A 554 -9.41 -4.99 -0.04
CA PRO A 554 -8.92 -6.30 -0.42
C PRO A 554 -10.07 -7.33 -0.39
N ILE A 555 -10.31 -8.01 -1.51
CA ILE A 555 -11.50 -8.87 -1.64
C ILE A 555 -11.45 -10.07 -0.68
N SER A 556 -10.27 -10.64 -0.45
CA SER A 556 -10.09 -11.75 0.49
C SER A 556 -10.41 -11.39 1.95
N GLU A 557 -10.44 -10.10 2.29
CA GLU A 557 -10.66 -9.60 3.65
C GLU A 557 -12.06 -9.00 3.84
N LEU A 558 -12.86 -8.90 2.76
CA LEU A 558 -14.18 -8.30 2.79
C LEU A 558 -15.13 -9.17 3.60
N LYS A 559 -15.78 -8.56 4.59
CA LYS A 559 -16.85 -9.20 5.34
C LYS A 559 -18.17 -9.17 4.56
N SER A 560 -18.92 -10.26 4.62
CA SER A 560 -20.23 -10.41 3.96
C SER A 560 -21.33 -9.61 4.68
N GLY A 561 -22.50 -9.47 4.06
CA GLY A 561 -23.65 -8.76 4.64
C GLY A 561 -23.64 -7.26 4.38
N PHE A 562 -24.53 -6.52 5.05
CA PHE A 562 -24.59 -5.05 4.98
C PHE A 562 -23.43 -4.40 5.70
N ARG A 563 -22.65 -3.57 5.03
CA ARG A 563 -21.45 -2.90 5.56
C ARG A 563 -21.47 -1.41 5.29
N THR A 564 -21.00 -0.64 6.26
CA THR A 564 -20.67 0.77 6.04
C THR A 564 -19.26 0.92 5.51
N VAL A 565 -19.12 1.62 4.38
CA VAL A 565 -17.87 1.76 3.65
C VAL A 565 -17.44 3.24 3.64
N PRO A 566 -16.45 3.64 4.45
CA PRO A 566 -15.99 5.02 4.50
C PRO A 566 -15.18 5.37 3.25
N LEU A 567 -15.36 6.59 2.76
CA LEU A 567 -14.63 7.10 1.61
C LEU A 567 -13.44 7.96 2.04
N HIS A 568 -12.51 8.12 1.10
CA HIS A 568 -11.26 8.83 1.27
C HIS A 568 -11.11 9.86 0.16
N ASP A 569 -10.36 10.91 0.46
CA ASP A 569 -10.03 11.95 -0.50
C ASP A 569 -9.03 11.45 -1.57
N GLN A 570 -8.59 12.36 -2.43
CA GLN A 570 -7.67 12.06 -3.52
C GLN A 570 -6.27 11.64 -3.02
N LYS A 571 -5.87 12.09 -1.82
CA LYS A 571 -4.61 11.76 -1.14
C LYS A 571 -4.69 10.44 -0.35
N GLY A 572 -5.89 9.87 -0.23
CA GLY A 572 -6.16 8.66 0.53
C GLY A 572 -6.40 8.93 2.03
N GLU A 573 -6.63 10.18 2.41
CA GLU A 573 -7.03 10.54 3.78
C GLU A 573 -8.53 10.28 3.96
N LYS A 574 -8.94 9.76 5.11
CA LYS A 574 -10.34 9.40 5.38
C LYS A 574 -11.19 10.67 5.46
N LEU A 575 -12.32 10.71 4.75
CA LEU A 575 -13.33 11.76 4.90
C LEU A 575 -14.07 11.54 6.22
N ASN A 576 -14.47 12.63 6.89
CA ASN A 576 -14.96 12.57 8.26
C ASN A 576 -16.32 11.88 8.34
N SER A 577 -17.24 12.28 7.46
CA SER A 577 -18.63 11.85 7.48
C SER A 577 -19.00 10.99 6.28
N VAL A 578 -18.26 11.09 5.17
CA VAL A 578 -18.63 10.43 3.90
C VAL A 578 -18.48 8.91 3.95
N LYS A 579 -19.58 8.20 3.71
CA LYS A 579 -19.65 6.73 3.69
C LYS A 579 -20.80 6.21 2.83
N LEU A 580 -20.69 4.95 2.44
CA LEU A 580 -21.68 4.22 1.66
C LEU A 580 -22.26 3.07 2.49
N LEU A 581 -23.55 2.79 2.34
CA LEU A 581 -24.11 1.51 2.75
C LEU A 581 -24.09 0.54 1.56
N MET A 582 -23.42 -0.60 1.75
CA MET A 582 -23.24 -1.60 0.71
C MET A 582 -23.55 -2.99 1.25
N ARG A 583 -23.84 -3.96 0.38
CA ARG A 583 -23.87 -5.39 0.76
C ARG A 583 -22.89 -6.19 -0.09
N PHE A 584 -22.14 -7.06 0.58
CA PHE A 584 -21.22 -7.99 -0.05
C PHE A 584 -21.71 -9.42 0.16
N GLN A 585 -21.72 -10.23 -0.90
CA GLN A 585 -22.04 -11.66 -0.82
C GLN A 585 -21.07 -12.45 -1.68
N PHE A 586 -20.60 -13.57 -1.15
CA PHE A 586 -19.71 -14.49 -1.85
C PHE A 586 -20.46 -15.77 -2.16
N ASN A 587 -20.45 -16.16 -3.43
CA ASN A 587 -21.03 -17.40 -3.93
C ASN A 587 -19.96 -18.37 -4.43
#